data_AF-A0A6I9MQ86-F1
#
_entry.id   AF-A0A6I9MQ86-F1
#
_cell.length_a   1.000
_cell.length_b   1.000
_cell.length_c   1.000
_cell.angle_alpha   90.00
_cell.angle_beta   90.00
_cell.angle_gamma   90.00
#
_symmetry.space_group_name_H-M   'P 1'
#
loop_
_entity.id
_entity.type
_entity.pdbx_description
1 polymer ?
#
loop_
_entity_poly.entity_id
_entity_poly.type
_entity_poly.pdbx_seq_one_letter_code
_entity_poly.pdbx_strand_id
1 'polypeptide(L)'
;MAVNVYATSVSIDNLSRHDMLAWVNDSLHLTYTKIEQLCSGAAYCQFMDMLFPGCILLKKVKFQAKLEHESIHNFKVLQAAFKRMSVDKIIPVEKLVKGKFQDNFEFVQWFKKFFDANYDGKEYDPLLARQGQDVNPAPNPGPQRTSPTVPKIMPTPQRVQHNVPVMRKNPSLSRNGGIDAEIMELNQQLMELKLTVDGLEKERDFYFSKLRDIELICQEHESENNTVLSSIINILYATEDGFAPPEDEDLEEQGHLDQEEY
;
A
#
# COMPACT_ATOMS: atom_id res chain seq x y z
N MET A 1 -5.10 18.62 23.47
CA MET A 1 -4.11 17.54 23.24
C MET A 1 -4.83 16.45 22.48
N ALA A 2 -4.18 15.83 21.49
CA ALA A 2 -4.78 14.75 20.72
C ALA A 2 -4.73 13.42 21.49
N VAL A 3 -5.69 12.54 21.22
CA VAL A 3 -5.68 11.14 21.63
C VAL A 3 -4.77 10.38 20.67
N ASN A 4 -3.71 9.77 21.18
CA ASN A 4 -2.79 8.95 20.38
C ASN A 4 -3.36 7.56 20.15
N VAL A 5 -3.01 6.96 19.01
CA VAL A 5 -3.41 5.59 18.63
C VAL A 5 -2.18 4.78 18.24
N TYR A 6 -2.14 3.54 18.70
CA TYR A 6 -1.06 2.59 18.43
C TYR A 6 -1.61 1.39 17.67
N ALA A 7 -0.79 0.84 16.76
CA ALA A 7 -1.13 -0.41 16.12
C ALA A 7 -0.96 -1.55 17.13
N THR A 8 -2.06 -2.04 17.68
CA THR A 8 -2.11 -3.32 18.41
C THR A 8 -2.84 -4.34 17.54
N SER A 9 -2.36 -5.59 17.51
CA SER A 9 -2.85 -6.71 16.68
C SER A 9 -4.35 -7.03 16.85
N VAL A 10 -5.07 -6.33 17.74
CA VAL A 10 -6.46 -6.57 18.14
C VAL A 10 -7.41 -5.41 17.78
N SER A 11 -7.06 -4.54 16.83
CA SER A 11 -7.87 -3.33 16.56
C SER A 11 -8.42 -3.21 15.14
N ILE A 12 -9.74 -3.46 15.01
CA ILE A 12 -10.75 -3.02 14.01
C ILE A 12 -10.32 -3.03 12.54
N ASP A 13 -11.14 -3.70 11.72
CA ASP A 13 -11.06 -3.87 10.27
C ASP A 13 -10.33 -2.72 9.56
N ASN A 14 -9.15 -3.04 9.03
CA ASN A 14 -8.41 -2.11 8.19
C ASN A 14 -9.22 -1.84 6.91
N LEU A 15 -9.46 -0.56 6.61
CA LEU A 15 -10.17 -0.18 5.39
C LEU A 15 -9.42 -0.65 4.15
N SER A 16 -10.17 -1.12 3.15
CA SER A 16 -9.63 -1.41 1.84
C SER A 16 -9.09 -0.14 1.17
N ARG A 17 -8.27 -0.31 0.13
CA ARG A 17 -7.78 0.81 -0.70
C ARG A 17 -8.92 1.69 -1.22
N HIS A 18 -10.01 1.07 -1.67
CA HIS A 18 -11.15 1.79 -2.25
C HIS A 18 -11.90 2.58 -1.19
N ASP A 19 -12.19 1.97 -0.04
CA ASP A 19 -12.90 2.65 1.06
C ASP A 19 -12.06 3.79 1.65
N MET A 20 -10.74 3.61 1.71
CA MET A 20 -9.83 4.66 2.16
C MET A 20 -9.86 5.87 1.23
N LEU A 21 -9.83 5.66 -0.09
CA LEU A 21 -9.93 6.74 -1.06
C LEU A 21 -11.30 7.42 -1.03
N ALA A 22 -12.39 6.64 -0.92
CA ALA A 22 -13.73 7.17 -0.76
C ALA A 22 -13.81 8.08 0.47
N TRP A 23 -13.34 7.61 1.63
CA TRP A 23 -13.31 8.40 2.86
C TRP A 23 -12.54 9.72 2.70
N VAL A 24 -11.34 9.69 2.11
CA VAL A 24 -10.54 10.90 1.88
C VAL A 24 -11.27 11.88 0.96
N ASN A 25 -11.81 11.37 -0.16
CA ASN A 25 -12.47 12.17 -1.17
C ASN A 25 -13.77 12.80 -0.65
N ASP A 26 -14.58 12.03 0.07
CA ASP A 26 -15.85 12.49 0.62
C ASP A 26 -15.62 13.50 1.74
N SER A 27 -14.65 13.25 2.63
CA SER A 27 -14.37 14.14 3.76
C SER A 27 -13.81 15.51 3.34
N LEU A 28 -13.00 15.54 2.28
CA LEU A 28 -12.27 16.75 1.87
C LEU A 28 -12.70 17.29 0.51
N HIS A 29 -13.73 16.73 -0.11
CA HIS A 29 -14.15 17.03 -1.49
C HIS A 29 -12.94 16.99 -2.46
N LEU A 30 -12.29 15.83 -2.51
CA LEU A 30 -11.14 15.55 -3.37
C LEU A 30 -11.51 14.53 -4.46
N THR A 31 -10.62 14.33 -5.42
CA THR A 31 -10.80 13.40 -6.55
C THR A 31 -9.59 12.48 -6.72
N TYR A 32 -9.03 12.02 -5.60
CA TYR A 32 -7.94 11.05 -5.62
C TYR A 32 -8.40 9.69 -6.15
N THR A 33 -7.59 9.13 -7.03
CA THR A 33 -7.77 7.82 -7.65
C THR A 33 -6.73 6.80 -7.18
N LYS A 34 -5.69 7.27 -6.48
CA LYS A 34 -4.55 6.49 -6.01
C LYS A 34 -4.12 6.94 -4.61
N ILE A 35 -3.78 6.00 -3.74
CA ILE A 35 -3.32 6.29 -2.37
C ILE A 35 -2.03 7.11 -2.39
N GLU A 36 -1.18 6.88 -3.38
CA GLU A 36 0.07 7.57 -3.62
C GLU A 36 -0.10 9.09 -3.74
N GLN A 37 -1.29 9.60 -4.11
CA GLN A 37 -1.56 11.03 -4.21
C GLN A 37 -1.55 11.75 -2.85
N LEU A 38 -1.71 10.99 -1.75
CA LEU A 38 -1.53 11.49 -0.38
C LEU A 38 -0.08 11.88 -0.08
N CYS A 39 0.88 11.50 -0.93
CA CYS A 39 2.29 11.87 -0.80
C CYS A 39 2.53 13.38 -0.85
N SER A 40 1.57 14.17 -1.33
CA SER A 40 1.64 15.63 -1.32
C SER A 40 1.62 16.22 0.10
N GLY A 41 1.12 15.47 1.09
CA GLY A 41 0.95 15.92 2.47
C GLY A 41 -0.19 16.93 2.69
N ALA A 42 -0.83 17.43 1.63
CA ALA A 42 -1.83 18.49 1.72
C ALA A 42 -3.14 18.02 2.38
N ALA A 43 -3.61 16.81 2.03
CA ALA A 43 -4.81 16.22 2.62
C ALA A 43 -4.66 16.03 4.14
N TYR A 44 -3.53 15.50 4.60
CA TYR A 44 -3.25 15.35 6.03
C TYR A 44 -3.21 16.69 6.77
N CYS A 45 -2.64 17.73 6.15
CA CYS A 45 -2.68 19.07 6.71
C CYS A 45 -4.12 19.56 6.90
N GLN A 46 -4.97 19.33 5.89
CA GLN A 46 -6.35 19.75 5.94
C GLN A 46 -7.18 18.95 6.96
N PHE A 47 -6.94 17.65 7.10
CA PHE A 47 -7.54 16.86 8.17
C PHE A 47 -7.13 17.34 9.56
N MET A 48 -5.88 17.78 9.75
CA MET A 48 -5.46 18.34 11.03
C MET A 48 -6.18 19.65 11.36
N ASP A 49 -6.46 20.49 10.35
CA ASP A 49 -7.30 21.69 10.54
C ASP A 49 -8.74 21.31 10.93
N MET A 50 -9.29 20.29 10.27
CA MET A 50 -10.62 19.75 10.57
C MET A 50 -10.71 19.18 11.99
N LEU A 51 -9.72 18.41 12.44
CA LEU A 51 -9.70 17.84 13.80
C LEU A 51 -9.49 18.91 14.87
N PHE A 52 -8.51 19.79 14.64
CA PHE A 52 -8.03 20.77 15.61
C PHE A 52 -7.86 22.15 14.95
N PRO A 53 -8.93 22.96 14.88
CA PRO A 53 -8.88 24.28 14.27
C PRO A 53 -7.76 25.15 14.85
N GLY A 54 -6.95 25.76 13.98
CA GLY A 54 -5.82 26.60 14.37
C GLY A 54 -4.54 25.85 14.75
N CYS A 55 -4.54 24.51 14.75
CA CYS A 55 -3.31 23.73 14.96
C CYS A 55 -2.36 23.82 13.75
N ILE A 56 -2.90 24.14 12.57
CA ILE A 56 -2.16 24.23 11.33
C ILE A 56 -2.44 25.57 10.64
N LEU A 57 -1.46 26.09 9.90
CA LEU A 57 -1.64 27.31 9.13
C LEU A 57 -1.87 26.95 7.67
N LEU A 58 -3.13 26.71 7.29
CA LEU A 58 -3.51 26.27 5.94
C LEU A 58 -2.99 27.17 4.82
N LYS A 59 -2.83 28.48 5.07
CA LYS A 59 -2.22 29.43 4.11
C LYS A 59 -0.79 29.07 3.70
N LYS A 60 -0.08 28.27 4.50
CA LYS A 60 1.28 27.79 4.19
C LYS A 60 1.27 26.45 3.46
N VAL A 61 0.14 25.75 3.39
CA VAL A 61 0.02 24.46 2.73
C VAL A 61 -0.05 24.67 1.22
N LYS A 62 0.76 23.91 0.48
CA LYS A 62 0.77 23.88 -0.97
C LYS A 62 -0.20 22.82 -1.47
N PHE A 63 -1.46 23.18 -1.70
CA PHE A 63 -2.50 22.27 -2.17
C PHE A 63 -2.27 21.73 -3.60
N GLN A 64 -1.48 22.46 -4.39
CA GLN A 64 -1.13 22.11 -5.77
C GLN A 64 0.32 21.61 -5.90
N ALA A 65 0.87 21.05 -4.82
CA ALA A 65 2.25 20.53 -4.80
C ALA A 65 2.44 19.45 -5.88
N LYS A 66 3.45 19.63 -6.73
CA LYS A 66 3.81 18.68 -7.80
C LYS A 66 5.23 18.13 -7.66
N LEU A 67 6.09 18.85 -6.96
CA LEU A 67 7.49 18.49 -6.78
C LEU A 67 7.72 17.98 -5.36
N GLU A 68 8.65 17.04 -5.21
CA GLU A 68 8.96 16.39 -3.93
C GLU A 68 9.27 17.40 -2.81
N HIS A 69 10.04 18.44 -3.11
CA HIS A 69 10.40 19.47 -2.12
C HIS A 69 9.18 20.27 -1.61
N GLU A 70 8.10 20.34 -2.39
CA GLU A 70 6.83 20.96 -1.99
C GLU A 70 6.04 20.06 -1.05
N SER A 71 6.03 18.75 -1.34
CA SER A 71 5.48 17.74 -0.45
C SER A 71 6.22 17.70 0.89
N ILE A 72 7.57 17.76 0.87
CA ILE A 72 8.40 17.87 2.08
C ILE A 72 8.01 19.10 2.89
N HIS A 73 7.78 20.24 2.24
CA HIS A 73 7.30 21.45 2.92
C HIS A 73 5.95 21.22 3.62
N ASN A 74 4.97 20.62 2.94
CA ASN A 74 3.68 20.29 3.54
C ASN A 74 3.85 19.34 4.74
N PHE A 75 4.68 18.30 4.64
CA PHE A 75 4.94 17.40 5.77
C PHE A 75 5.64 18.08 6.94
N LYS A 76 6.49 19.08 6.72
CA LYS A 76 7.05 19.90 7.82
C LYS A 76 5.96 20.71 8.52
N VAL A 77 4.99 21.24 7.78
CA VAL A 77 3.81 21.91 8.35
C VAL A 77 2.99 20.93 9.19
N LEU A 78 2.79 19.70 8.70
CA LEU A 78 2.11 18.63 9.43
C LEU A 78 2.84 18.21 10.71
N GLN A 79 4.16 18.02 10.66
CA GLN A 79 4.99 17.71 11.83
C GLN A 79 4.88 18.78 12.92
N ALA A 80 4.83 20.06 12.53
CA ALA A 80 4.63 21.15 13.48
C ALA A 80 3.25 21.09 14.16
N ALA A 81 2.21 20.69 13.44
CA ALA A 81 0.88 20.46 14.00
C ALA A 81 0.86 19.25 14.94
N PHE A 82 1.51 18.14 14.57
CA PHE A 82 1.65 16.95 15.43
C PHE A 82 2.33 17.30 16.75
N LYS A 83 3.45 18.04 16.70
CA LYS A 83 4.15 18.51 17.90
C LYS A 83 3.26 19.39 18.78
N ARG A 84 2.49 20.30 18.19
CA ARG A 84 1.58 21.20 18.93
C ARG A 84 0.46 20.45 19.64
N MET A 85 -0.05 19.39 19.00
CA MET A 85 -1.13 18.56 19.55
C MET A 85 -0.61 17.39 20.39
N SER A 86 0.71 17.25 20.51
CA SER A 86 1.40 16.15 21.20
C SER A 86 1.05 14.77 20.65
N VAL A 87 1.00 14.69 19.33
CA VAL A 87 0.93 13.43 18.60
C VAL A 87 2.33 12.82 18.58
N ASP A 88 2.45 11.58 19.04
CA ASP A 88 3.74 10.88 19.20
C ASP A 88 4.18 10.09 17.96
N LYS A 89 3.25 9.82 17.03
CA LYS A 89 3.54 9.16 15.77
C LYS A 89 4.58 9.93 14.96
N ILE A 90 5.67 9.24 14.65
CA ILE A 90 6.69 9.72 13.72
C ILE A 90 6.17 9.61 12.29
N ILE A 91 6.23 10.71 11.54
CA ILE A 91 5.87 10.75 10.12
C ILE A 91 7.09 10.35 9.29
N PRO A 92 7.06 9.25 8.52
CA PRO A 92 8.18 8.81 7.68
C PRO A 92 8.26 9.63 6.38
N VAL A 93 8.56 10.94 6.49
CA VAL A 93 8.47 11.91 5.39
C VAL A 93 9.23 11.45 4.15
N GLU A 94 10.48 11.00 4.30
CA GLU A 94 11.33 10.57 3.17
C GLU A 94 10.73 9.41 2.37
N LYS A 95 9.94 8.54 3.00
CA LYS A 95 9.27 7.43 2.33
C LYS A 95 7.97 7.89 1.67
N LEU A 96 7.17 8.67 2.39
CA LEU A 96 5.87 9.15 1.92
C LEU A 96 5.99 10.00 0.67
N VAL A 97 6.92 10.97 0.65
CA VAL A 97 7.09 11.91 -0.47
C VAL A 97 7.53 11.25 -1.77
N LYS A 98 8.03 10.01 -1.72
CA LYS A 98 8.37 9.20 -2.91
C LYS A 98 7.14 8.66 -3.62
N GLY A 99 5.94 8.83 -3.04
CA GLY A 99 4.69 8.36 -3.64
C GLY A 99 4.63 6.84 -3.79
N LYS A 100 5.30 6.09 -2.89
CA LYS A 100 5.19 4.63 -2.87
C LYS A 100 3.88 4.22 -2.21
N PHE A 101 3.16 3.28 -2.83
CA PHE A 101 1.88 2.79 -2.35
C PHE A 101 1.95 2.28 -0.91
N GLN A 102 2.86 1.35 -0.62
CA GLN A 102 2.97 0.69 0.69
C GLN A 102 3.14 1.68 1.84
N ASP A 103 4.13 2.57 1.75
CA ASP A 103 4.41 3.56 2.80
C ASP A 103 3.25 4.53 3.01
N ASN A 104 2.61 4.98 1.91
CA ASN A 104 1.46 5.89 1.98
C ASN A 104 0.22 5.18 2.54
N PHE A 105 0.02 3.90 2.19
CA PHE A 105 -1.13 3.13 2.64
C PHE A 105 -1.03 2.77 4.12
N GLU A 106 0.15 2.39 4.60
CA GLU A 106 0.40 2.17 6.02
C GLU A 106 0.13 3.44 6.84
N PHE A 107 0.63 4.59 6.37
CA PHE A 107 0.46 5.85 7.08
C PHE A 107 -1.00 6.33 7.10
N VAL A 108 -1.73 6.23 5.97
CA VAL A 108 -3.14 6.64 5.93
C VAL A 108 -4.03 5.73 6.78
N GLN A 109 -3.74 4.43 6.87
CA GLN A 109 -4.49 3.55 7.77
C GLN A 109 -4.33 3.94 9.24
N TRP A 110 -3.09 4.22 9.67
CA TRP A 110 -2.87 4.76 11.00
C TRP A 110 -3.58 6.12 11.17
N PHE A 111 -3.49 6.99 10.17
CA PHE A 111 -4.09 8.32 10.22
C PHE A 111 -5.62 8.27 10.30
N LYS A 112 -6.27 7.29 9.65
CA LYS A 112 -7.71 7.06 9.77
C LYS A 112 -8.10 6.69 11.19
N LYS A 113 -7.39 5.74 11.82
CA LYS A 113 -7.62 5.38 13.23
C LYS A 113 -7.41 6.58 14.16
N PHE A 114 -6.39 7.39 13.87
CA PHE A 114 -6.13 8.63 14.61
C PHE A 114 -7.27 9.64 14.43
N PHE A 115 -7.77 9.81 13.21
CA PHE A 115 -8.90 10.68 12.91
C PHE A 115 -10.15 10.25 13.67
N ASP A 116 -10.52 8.97 13.62
CA ASP A 116 -11.71 8.44 14.29
C ASP A 116 -11.66 8.61 15.80
N ALA A 117 -10.47 8.48 16.40
CA ALA A 117 -10.28 8.66 17.84
C ALA A 117 -10.38 10.12 18.31
N ASN A 118 -10.29 11.09 17.38
CA ASN A 118 -10.20 12.51 17.71
C ASN A 118 -11.32 13.37 17.11
N TYR A 119 -12.06 12.86 16.12
CA TYR A 119 -13.11 13.62 15.48
C TYR A 119 -14.36 13.68 16.37
N ASP A 120 -14.86 14.90 16.61
CA ASP A 120 -15.99 15.19 17.48
C ASP A 120 -17.31 15.38 16.72
N GLY A 121 -17.32 15.08 15.41
CA GLY A 121 -18.51 15.21 14.56
C GLY A 121 -18.82 16.63 14.10
N LYS A 122 -17.92 17.60 14.32
CA LYS A 122 -18.15 18.99 13.89
C LYS A 122 -18.21 19.14 12.37
N GLU A 123 -19.11 19.98 11.91
CA GLU A 123 -19.19 20.34 10.50
C GLU A 123 -17.91 21.05 10.05
N TYR A 124 -17.47 20.74 8.83
CA TYR A 124 -16.28 21.34 8.24
C TYR A 124 -16.49 21.52 6.74
N ASP A 125 -16.28 22.73 6.24
CA ASP A 125 -16.32 23.01 4.81
C ASP A 125 -14.88 23.01 4.25
N PRO A 126 -14.46 21.93 3.55
CA PRO A 126 -13.11 21.83 3.04
C PRO A 126 -12.83 22.79 1.88
N LEU A 127 -13.85 23.24 1.15
CA LEU A 127 -13.69 24.15 0.02
C LEU A 127 -13.45 25.58 0.50
N LEU A 128 -14.20 26.02 1.50
CA LEU A 128 -13.98 27.31 2.15
C LEU A 128 -12.61 27.36 2.84
N ALA A 129 -12.21 26.27 3.53
CA ALA A 129 -10.90 26.18 4.17
C ALA A 129 -9.73 26.29 3.16
N ARG A 130 -9.91 25.75 1.95
CA ARG A 130 -8.96 25.89 0.83
C ARG A 130 -9.06 27.23 0.10
N GLN A 131 -10.04 28.08 0.42
CA GLN A 131 -10.36 29.31 -0.31
C GLN A 131 -10.61 29.05 -1.81
N GLY A 132 -11.26 27.93 -2.13
CA GLY A 132 -11.54 27.52 -3.51
C GLY A 132 -10.33 27.00 -4.29
N GLN A 133 -9.17 26.78 -3.65
CA GLN A 133 -8.09 26.06 -4.31
C GLN A 133 -8.48 24.59 -4.50
N ASP A 134 -8.40 24.13 -5.75
CA ASP A 134 -8.45 22.71 -6.03
C ASP A 134 -7.22 22.01 -5.40
N VAL A 135 -7.29 20.69 -5.31
CA VAL A 135 -6.14 19.83 -5.02
C VAL A 135 -6.02 18.93 -6.23
N ASN A 136 -5.40 19.43 -7.29
CA ASN A 136 -5.26 18.61 -8.49
C ASN A 136 -4.19 17.56 -8.24
N PRO A 137 -4.47 16.29 -8.54
CA PRO A 137 -3.44 15.28 -8.43
C PRO A 137 -2.31 15.59 -9.42
N ALA A 138 -1.07 15.58 -8.94
CA ALA A 138 0.08 15.67 -9.83
C ALA A 138 0.02 14.47 -10.80
N PRO A 139 0.17 14.68 -12.13
CA PRO A 139 0.37 13.56 -13.03
C PRO A 139 1.67 12.87 -12.63
N ASN A 140 1.62 11.56 -12.38
CA ASN A 140 2.81 10.75 -12.09
C ASN A 140 3.94 11.12 -13.07
N PRO A 141 5.17 11.34 -12.61
CA PRO A 141 6.32 11.38 -13.51
C PRO A 141 6.59 9.95 -13.97
N GLY A 142 5.86 9.51 -15.00
CA GLY A 142 6.28 8.38 -15.81
C GLY A 142 7.61 8.71 -16.51
N PRO A 143 8.40 7.72 -16.92
CA PRO A 143 9.68 7.97 -17.59
C PRO A 143 9.43 8.71 -18.92
N GLN A 144 9.85 9.97 -19.00
CA GLN A 144 9.80 10.77 -20.22
C GLN A 144 10.78 10.21 -21.25
N ARG A 145 10.27 9.55 -22.30
CA ARG A 145 11.03 9.31 -23.52
C ARG A 145 11.16 10.63 -24.28
N THR A 146 12.31 11.30 -24.14
CA THR A 146 12.68 12.44 -24.98
C THR A 146 13.15 11.93 -26.34
N SER A 147 12.31 12.06 -27.37
CA SER A 147 12.75 12.00 -28.76
C SER A 147 12.60 13.39 -29.38
N PRO A 148 13.64 13.99 -29.97
CA PRO A 148 13.53 15.28 -30.61
C PRO A 148 13.00 15.10 -32.04
N THR A 149 11.99 15.85 -32.44
CA THR A 149 11.68 16.01 -33.87
C THR A 149 11.39 17.48 -34.16
N VAL A 150 12.24 18.02 -35.01
CA VAL A 150 12.31 19.40 -35.51
C VAL A 150 11.06 19.73 -36.36
N PRO A 151 10.50 20.95 -36.30
CA PRO A 151 9.39 21.35 -37.16
C PRO A 151 9.88 21.87 -38.52
N LYS A 152 9.24 21.46 -39.62
CA LYS A 152 9.43 22.07 -40.94
C LYS A 152 8.09 22.49 -41.55
N ILE A 153 8.12 23.70 -42.11
CA ILE A 153 7.03 24.56 -42.54
C ILE A 153 6.80 24.41 -44.06
N MET A 154 5.51 24.40 -44.48
CA MET A 154 4.93 24.77 -45.81
C MET A 154 5.07 23.83 -47.05
N PRO A 155 4.27 24.01 -48.13
CA PRO A 155 2.80 23.97 -48.23
C PRO A 155 2.28 23.11 -49.42
N THR A 156 0.95 22.95 -49.51
CA THR A 156 0.14 22.23 -50.52
C THR A 156 0.34 22.63 -52.01
N PRO A 157 -0.03 21.74 -52.95
CA PRO A 157 -1.02 22.13 -53.95
C PRO A 157 -2.12 21.07 -54.24
N GLN A 158 -3.27 21.56 -54.70
CA GLN A 158 -4.49 20.84 -55.08
C GLN A 158 -4.35 20.06 -56.40
N ARG A 159 -5.05 18.92 -56.54
CA ARG A 159 -5.56 18.46 -57.86
C ARG A 159 -6.79 17.53 -57.77
N VAL A 160 -7.90 18.08 -58.25
CA VAL A 160 -9.05 17.57 -59.07
C VAL A 160 -9.63 16.16 -58.85
N GLN A 161 -10.96 16.16 -58.77
CA GLN A 161 -11.94 15.09 -58.60
C GLN A 161 -11.94 13.99 -59.70
N HIS A 162 -12.27 12.76 -59.29
CA HIS A 162 -13.07 11.82 -60.09
C HIS A 162 -13.91 10.90 -59.19
N ASN A 163 -15.19 10.74 -59.56
CA ASN A 163 -16.21 9.89 -58.92
C ASN A 163 -16.04 8.41 -59.29
N VAL A 164 -16.19 7.50 -58.31
CA VAL A 164 -16.87 6.18 -58.43
C VAL A 164 -17.30 5.68 -57.03
N PRO A 165 -18.35 4.83 -56.91
CA PRO A 165 -19.12 4.67 -55.66
C PRO A 165 -18.73 3.47 -54.78
N VAL A 166 -18.88 3.69 -53.46
CA VAL A 166 -19.29 2.81 -52.35
C VAL A 166 -18.63 1.43 -52.18
N MET A 167 -17.84 1.28 -51.09
CA MET A 167 -17.95 0.15 -50.15
C MET A 167 -17.60 0.57 -48.71
N ARG A 168 -18.38 0.02 -47.77
CA ARG A 168 -18.39 0.24 -46.31
C ARG A 168 -17.06 -0.08 -45.61
N LYS A 169 -16.73 0.67 -44.55
CA LYS A 169 -16.38 0.13 -43.21
C LYS A 169 -16.37 1.25 -42.16
N ASN A 170 -17.13 1.05 -41.08
CA ASN A 170 -17.08 1.85 -39.85
C ASN A 170 -15.64 1.91 -39.30
N PRO A 171 -15.24 3.00 -38.62
CA PRO A 171 -14.04 2.97 -37.81
C PRO A 171 -14.30 2.07 -36.59
N SER A 172 -13.56 0.97 -36.50
CA SER A 172 -13.46 0.19 -35.27
C SER A 172 -12.79 1.04 -34.21
N LEU A 173 -13.51 1.28 -33.12
CA LEU A 173 -12.94 1.65 -31.82
C LEU A 173 -11.93 0.56 -31.44
N SER A 174 -10.63 0.83 -31.58
CA SER A 174 -9.59 -0.04 -31.00
C SER A 174 -9.60 0.13 -29.48
N ARG A 175 -10.42 -0.72 -28.84
CA ARG A 175 -10.31 -1.15 -27.45
C ARG A 175 -8.97 -1.84 -27.24
N ASN A 176 -7.87 -1.09 -27.11
CA ASN A 176 -6.59 -1.64 -26.64
C ASN A 176 -6.23 -1.21 -25.22
N GLY A 177 -6.91 -0.20 -24.64
CA GLY A 177 -6.62 0.25 -23.27
C GLY A 177 -7.17 -0.63 -22.14
N GLY A 178 -8.06 -1.59 -22.43
CA GLY A 178 -8.67 -2.45 -21.42
C GLY A 178 -7.85 -3.70 -21.08
N ILE A 179 -7.18 -4.29 -22.07
CA ILE A 179 -6.38 -5.51 -21.91
C ILE A 179 -5.10 -5.19 -21.14
N ASP A 180 -4.45 -4.06 -21.44
CA ASP A 180 -3.28 -3.62 -20.69
C ASP A 180 -3.62 -3.29 -19.22
N ALA A 181 -4.83 -2.77 -18.96
CA ALA A 181 -5.31 -2.51 -17.61
C ALA A 181 -5.59 -3.80 -16.83
N GLU A 182 -6.21 -4.79 -17.48
CA GLU A 182 -6.46 -6.12 -16.90
C GLU A 182 -5.16 -6.90 -16.65
N ILE A 183 -4.21 -6.86 -17.57
CA ILE A 183 -2.86 -7.44 -17.38
C ILE A 183 -2.15 -6.77 -16.20
N MET A 184 -2.27 -5.45 -16.07
CA MET A 184 -1.68 -4.71 -14.95
C MET A 184 -2.34 -5.09 -13.62
N GLU A 185 -3.66 -5.29 -13.60
CA GLU A 185 -4.42 -5.73 -12.44
C GLU A 185 -4.08 -7.17 -12.02
N LEU A 186 -4.00 -8.11 -12.96
CA LEU A 186 -3.59 -9.49 -12.67
C LEU A 186 -2.15 -9.56 -12.16
N ASN A 187 -1.22 -8.80 -12.75
CA ASN A 187 0.16 -8.74 -12.24
C ASN A 187 0.21 -8.17 -10.82
N GLN A 188 -0.68 -7.22 -10.49
CA GLN A 188 -0.78 -6.65 -9.15
C GLN A 188 -1.30 -7.68 -8.14
N GLN A 189 -2.33 -8.46 -8.49
CA GLN A 189 -2.86 -9.54 -7.66
C GLN A 189 -1.83 -10.65 -7.44
N LEU A 190 -1.08 -11.03 -8.47
CA LEU A 190 0.01 -12.00 -8.34
C LEU A 190 1.11 -11.51 -7.38
N MET A 191 1.44 -10.21 -7.44
CA MET A 191 2.42 -9.61 -6.53
C MET A 191 1.91 -9.59 -5.09
N GLU A 192 0.65 -9.23 -4.87
CA GLU A 192 0.01 -9.23 -3.55
C GLU A 192 -0.07 -10.64 -2.95
N LEU A 193 -0.50 -11.62 -3.75
CA LEU A 193 -0.55 -13.01 -3.33
C LEU A 193 0.85 -13.52 -2.97
N LYS A 194 1.88 -13.19 -3.77
CA LYS A 194 3.26 -13.58 -3.49
C LYS A 194 3.76 -13.01 -2.17
N LEU A 195 3.44 -11.76 -1.85
CA LEU A 195 3.80 -11.14 -0.58
C LEU A 195 3.03 -11.75 0.60
N THR A 196 1.76 -12.07 0.39
CA THR A 196 0.94 -12.77 1.40
C THR A 196 1.52 -14.15 1.70
N VAL A 197 1.90 -14.90 0.67
CA VAL A 197 2.57 -16.19 0.81
C VAL A 197 3.90 -16.04 1.54
N ASP A 198 4.77 -15.10 1.16
CA ASP A 198 6.05 -14.87 1.86
C ASP A 198 5.86 -14.47 3.34
N GLY A 199 4.81 -13.71 3.65
CA GLY A 199 4.42 -13.40 5.03
C GLY A 199 3.96 -14.65 5.80
N LEU A 200 3.06 -15.44 5.21
CA LEU A 200 2.55 -16.67 5.79
C LEU A 200 3.64 -17.73 5.96
N GLU A 201 4.61 -17.82 5.04
CA GLU A 201 5.75 -18.71 5.15
C GLU A 201 6.65 -18.34 6.33
N LYS A 202 6.91 -17.04 6.55
CA LYS A 202 7.65 -16.56 7.73
C LYS A 202 6.92 -16.85 9.03
N GLU A 203 5.60 -16.66 9.06
CA GLU A 203 4.79 -17.00 10.22
C GLU A 203 4.77 -18.51 10.48
N ARG A 204 4.57 -19.32 9.44
CA ARG A 204 4.67 -20.78 9.50
C ARG A 204 6.02 -21.20 10.09
N ASP A 205 7.11 -20.70 9.55
CA ASP A 205 8.46 -21.05 10.00
C ASP A 205 8.69 -20.62 11.44
N PHE A 206 8.22 -19.43 11.84
CA PHE A 206 8.29 -18.95 13.21
C PHE A 206 7.56 -19.86 14.20
N TYR A 207 6.32 -20.28 13.89
CA TYR A 207 5.57 -21.18 14.75
C TYR A 207 6.15 -22.60 14.74
N PHE A 208 6.59 -23.09 13.58
CA PHE A 208 7.24 -24.39 13.45
C PHE A 208 8.52 -24.46 14.28
N SER A 209 9.41 -23.45 14.21
CA SER A 209 10.61 -23.40 15.04
C SER A 209 10.29 -23.46 16.54
N LYS A 210 9.25 -22.75 17.00
CA LYS A 210 8.83 -22.82 18.41
C LYS A 210 8.32 -24.20 18.81
N LEU A 211 7.51 -24.83 17.96
CA LEU A 211 6.99 -26.18 18.21
C LEU A 211 8.14 -27.19 18.22
N ARG A 212 9.14 -27.04 17.35
CA ARG A 212 10.35 -27.86 17.32
C ARG A 212 11.21 -27.71 18.57
N ASP A 213 11.38 -26.48 19.06
CA ASP A 213 12.08 -26.23 20.33
C ASP A 213 11.36 -26.93 21.50
N ILE A 214 10.03 -26.87 21.54
CA ILE A 214 9.22 -27.55 22.56
C ILE A 214 9.36 -29.08 22.46
N GLU A 215 9.31 -29.62 21.24
CA GLU A 215 9.48 -31.05 20.97
C GLU A 215 10.83 -31.56 21.48
N LEU A 216 11.93 -30.84 21.18
CA LEU A 216 13.28 -31.17 21.66
C LEU A 216 13.33 -31.23 23.19
N ILE A 217 12.75 -30.23 23.87
CA ILE A 217 12.69 -30.20 25.34
C ILE A 217 11.94 -31.42 25.89
N CYS A 218 10.83 -31.81 25.25
CA CYS A 218 10.06 -32.97 25.67
C CYS A 218 10.82 -34.29 25.46
N GLN A 219 11.54 -34.44 24.35
CA GLN A 219 12.35 -35.62 24.04
C GLN A 219 13.54 -35.77 24.99
N GLU A 220 14.23 -34.68 25.34
CA GLU A 220 15.35 -34.71 26.30
C GLU A 220 14.94 -35.24 27.69
N HIS A 221 13.69 -35.00 28.09
CA HIS A 221 13.15 -35.38 29.41
C HIS A 221 12.22 -36.60 29.36
N GLU A 222 12.18 -37.33 28.23
CA GLU A 222 11.28 -38.48 28.05
C GLU A 222 11.52 -39.59 29.09
N SER A 223 12.78 -39.75 29.52
CA SER A 223 13.19 -40.75 30.53
C SER A 223 12.60 -40.54 31.93
N GLU A 224 12.05 -39.35 32.21
CA GLU A 224 11.44 -39.02 33.50
C GLU A 224 9.99 -39.51 33.64
N ASN A 225 9.43 -40.17 32.61
CA ASN A 225 8.06 -40.72 32.58
C ASN A 225 6.98 -39.72 33.04
N ASN A 226 7.14 -38.46 32.64
CA ASN A 226 6.22 -37.40 33.01
C ASN A 226 4.98 -37.40 32.09
N THR A 227 3.83 -37.78 32.65
CA THR A 227 2.53 -37.81 31.96
C THR A 227 2.13 -36.50 31.27
N VAL A 228 2.63 -35.36 31.75
CA VAL A 228 2.39 -34.04 31.13
C VAL A 228 3.17 -33.92 29.82
N LEU A 229 4.43 -34.38 29.78
CA LEU A 229 5.26 -34.35 28.56
C LEU A 229 4.66 -35.26 27.48
N SER A 230 4.19 -36.45 27.85
CA SER A 230 3.49 -37.35 26.93
C SER A 230 2.22 -36.71 26.34
N SER A 231 1.50 -35.93 27.15
CA SER A 231 0.30 -35.21 26.68
C SER A 231 0.66 -34.10 25.68
N ILE A 232 1.77 -33.38 25.90
CA ILE A 232 2.26 -32.35 24.98
C ILE A 232 2.71 -32.97 23.65
N ILE A 233 3.46 -34.07 23.70
CA ILE A 233 3.90 -34.84 22.53
C ILE A 233 2.70 -35.31 21.69
N ASN A 234 1.65 -35.84 22.32
CA ASN A 234 0.42 -36.23 21.61
C ASN A 234 -0.26 -35.06 20.90
N ILE A 235 -0.20 -33.85 21.45
CA ILE A 235 -0.74 -32.65 20.78
C ILE A 235 0.12 -32.26 19.58
N LEU A 236 1.45 -32.35 19.69
CA LEU A 236 2.38 -32.00 18.60
C LEU A 236 2.25 -32.93 17.40
N TYR A 237 2.01 -34.23 17.63
CA TYR A 237 1.81 -35.22 16.56
C TYR A 237 0.34 -35.44 16.18
N ALA A 238 -0.59 -34.67 16.75
CA ALA A 238 -2.00 -34.77 16.37
C ALA A 238 -2.17 -34.31 14.92
N THR A 239 -2.78 -35.15 14.09
CA THR A 239 -3.05 -34.87 12.68
C THR A 239 -4.54 -34.67 12.46
N GLU A 240 -4.91 -33.71 11.62
CA GLU A 240 -6.29 -33.54 11.16
C GLU A 240 -6.56 -34.49 9.98
N ASP A 241 -7.79 -35.03 9.85
CA ASP A 241 -8.15 -35.99 8.79
C ASP A 241 -7.80 -35.43 7.40
N GLY A 242 -6.74 -35.96 6.78
CA GLY A 242 -6.23 -35.54 5.47
C GLY A 242 -4.87 -34.83 5.45
N PHE A 243 -4.28 -34.54 6.62
CA PHE A 243 -2.90 -34.06 6.77
C PHE A 243 -2.06 -35.11 7.51
N ALA A 244 -1.65 -36.17 6.80
CA ALA A 244 -0.65 -37.08 7.33
C ALA A 244 0.74 -36.40 7.26
N PRO A 245 1.61 -36.55 8.28
CA PRO A 245 3.01 -36.20 8.16
C PRO A 245 3.59 -37.01 6.98
N PRO A 246 4.48 -36.43 6.15
CA PRO A 246 5.29 -37.25 5.27
C PRO A 246 5.94 -38.34 6.12
N GLU A 247 5.78 -39.59 5.72
CA GLU A 247 6.47 -40.70 6.37
C GLU A 247 7.99 -40.39 6.34
N ASP A 248 8.66 -40.49 7.48
CA ASP A 248 10.10 -40.34 7.62
C ASP A 248 10.82 -41.48 6.87
N GLU A 249 10.81 -41.43 5.54
CA GLU A 249 11.67 -42.23 4.68
C GLU A 249 12.40 -41.26 3.73
N ASP A 250 13.74 -41.34 3.75
CA ASP A 250 14.68 -40.79 2.75
C ASP A 250 15.36 -39.43 3.02
N LEU A 251 15.83 -39.17 4.26
CA LEU A 251 16.89 -38.17 4.51
C LEU A 251 18.28 -38.77 4.83
N GLU A 252 18.47 -40.08 4.63
CA GLU A 252 19.77 -40.75 4.80
C GLU A 252 20.28 -41.41 3.52
N GLU A 253 20.43 -40.69 2.40
CA GLU A 253 21.22 -41.26 1.28
C GLU A 253 21.97 -40.26 0.36
N GLN A 254 22.07 -38.97 0.71
CA GLN A 254 22.83 -37.99 -0.09
C GLN A 254 24.23 -37.64 0.46
N GLY A 255 24.77 -38.46 1.37
CA GLY A 255 26.09 -38.24 1.98
C GLY A 255 27.28 -38.99 1.36
N HIS A 256 27.08 -39.84 0.34
CA HIS A 256 28.10 -40.85 0.00
C HIS A 256 28.44 -41.03 -1.49
N LEU A 257 28.44 -39.97 -2.32
CA LEU A 257 28.85 -40.07 -3.73
C LEU A 257 29.98 -39.12 -4.19
N ASP A 258 30.62 -38.36 -3.31
CA ASP A 258 31.75 -37.48 -3.67
C ASP A 258 33.13 -38.03 -3.24
N GLN A 259 33.30 -39.35 -3.27
CA GLN A 259 34.62 -39.98 -3.13
C GLN A 259 34.68 -41.25 -3.96
N GLU A 260 34.95 -41.09 -5.26
CA GLU A 260 35.76 -41.98 -6.11
C GLU A 260 35.57 -41.59 -7.58
N GLU A 261 36.45 -40.74 -8.11
CA GLU A 261 37.04 -41.04 -9.42
C GLU A 261 38.39 -40.35 -9.58
N TYR A 262 39.34 -41.16 -10.03
CA TYR A 262 40.75 -40.89 -10.27
C TYR A 262 40.95 -40.56 -11.75
#